data_AF-A0A2N0QXC3-F1
#
_entry.id   AF-A0A2N0QXC3-F1
#
_cell.length_a   1.000
_cell.length_b   1.000
_cell.length_c   1.000
_cell.angle_alpha   90.00
_cell.angle_beta   90.00
_cell.angle_gamma   90.00
#
_symmetry.space_group_name_H-M   'P 1'
#
loop_
_entity.id
_entity.type
_entity.pdbx_description
1 polymer ?
#
loop_
_entity_poly.entity_id
_entity_poly.type
_entity_poly.pdbx_seq_one_letter_code
_entity_poly.pdbx_strand_id
1 'polypeptide(L)'
;MPFTCFLCSANTPKIFSSKNSLSIHERTFHPNNKIIPHSRCLTSPSLYDIHHFKQSFVMQLKARLQFHRSEPRAKTLKMEPFSEGLFIVLFYNEPTFQYSPAKRIYTCKFKGGQGYEQLGILFDNKNWGSKKRRTGTCAYVLMQNAQQTYDVTFCWKERVYKDSDMQLRCGSMRFEFNVDVRDFVEGN
;
A
#
# COMPACT_ATOMS: atom_id res chain seq x y z
N MET A 1 -23.27 -20.72 -4.30
CA MET A 1 -23.04 -20.00 -5.58
C MET A 1 -21.63 -20.31 -6.08
N PRO A 2 -21.45 -20.59 -7.38
CA PRO A 2 -20.12 -20.81 -7.97
C PRO A 2 -19.29 -19.52 -8.03
N PHE A 3 -17.95 -19.64 -8.03
CA PHE A 3 -17.01 -18.53 -8.11
C PHE A 3 -16.37 -18.46 -9.49
N THR A 4 -16.67 -17.41 -10.26
CA THR A 4 -16.14 -17.22 -11.63
C THR A 4 -14.86 -16.38 -11.63
N CYS A 5 -13.86 -16.78 -12.42
CA CYS A 5 -12.69 -15.97 -12.69
C CYS A 5 -13.00 -14.92 -13.77
N PHE A 6 -12.96 -13.64 -13.39
CA PHE A 6 -13.19 -12.51 -14.31
C PHE A 6 -11.95 -12.10 -15.12
N LEU A 7 -10.81 -12.76 -14.89
CA LEU A 7 -9.55 -12.51 -15.60
C LEU A 7 -9.33 -13.49 -16.77
N CYS A 8 -10.05 -14.60 -16.77
CA CYS A 8 -10.07 -15.54 -17.89
C CYS A 8 -10.87 -14.94 -19.05
N SER A 9 -10.57 -15.40 -20.27
CA SER A 9 -11.33 -15.02 -21.46
C SER A 9 -12.80 -15.38 -21.29
N ALA A 10 -13.69 -14.49 -21.75
CA ALA A 10 -15.13 -14.72 -21.76
C ALA A 10 -15.53 -15.97 -22.57
N ASN A 11 -14.70 -16.36 -23.54
CA ASN A 11 -14.92 -17.55 -24.36
C ASN A 11 -14.58 -18.86 -23.64
N THR A 12 -13.80 -18.81 -22.56
CA THR A 12 -13.37 -19.98 -21.79
C THR A 12 -13.45 -19.71 -20.28
N PRO A 13 -14.66 -19.46 -19.73
CA PRO A 13 -14.82 -19.07 -18.34
C PRO A 13 -14.37 -20.20 -17.41
N LYS A 14 -13.59 -19.84 -16.39
CA LYS A 14 -13.19 -20.77 -15.33
C LYS A 14 -14.06 -20.54 -14.10
N ILE A 15 -14.71 -21.61 -13.65
CA ILE A 15 -15.64 -21.62 -12.53
C ILE A 15 -15.08 -22.53 -11.45
N PHE A 16 -15.18 -22.08 -10.20
CA PHE A 16 -14.60 -22.75 -9.04
C PHE A 16 -15.65 -22.97 -7.95
N SER A 17 -15.50 -24.07 -7.21
CA SER A 17 -16.39 -24.42 -6.10
C SER A 17 -16.15 -23.58 -4.84
N SER A 18 -14.99 -22.93 -4.72
CA SER A 18 -14.64 -22.13 -3.54
C SER A 18 -13.85 -20.87 -3.89
N LYS A 19 -13.97 -19.85 -3.03
CA LYS A 19 -13.17 -18.62 -3.12
C LYS A 19 -11.67 -18.89 -3.04
N ASN A 20 -11.25 -19.90 -2.28
CA ASN A 20 -9.84 -20.27 -2.14
C ASN A 20 -9.27 -20.87 -3.43
N SER A 21 -10.00 -21.79 -4.06
CA SER A 21 -9.58 -22.37 -5.35
C SER A 21 -9.52 -21.32 -6.46
N LEU A 22 -10.49 -20.39 -6.52
CA LEU A 22 -10.42 -19.23 -7.40
C LEU A 22 -9.17 -18.39 -7.12
N SER A 23 -8.86 -18.07 -5.86
CA SER A 23 -7.68 -17.27 -5.52
C SER A 23 -6.36 -17.97 -5.87
N ILE A 24 -6.28 -19.29 -5.72
CA ILE A 24 -5.10 -20.07 -6.13
C ILE A 24 -4.94 -20.00 -7.64
N HIS A 25 -6.04 -20.20 -8.38
CA HIS A 25 -6.05 -20.07 -9.84
C HIS A 25 -5.60 -18.67 -10.30
N GLU A 26 -6.15 -17.60 -9.73
CA GLU A 26 -5.73 -16.22 -10.05
C GLU A 26 -4.23 -16.03 -9.85
N ARG A 27 -3.68 -16.51 -8.72
CA ARG A 27 -2.25 -16.37 -8.42
C ARG A 27 -1.37 -17.14 -9.40
N THR A 28 -1.80 -18.33 -9.82
CA THR A 28 -1.02 -19.21 -10.69
C THR A 28 -1.09 -18.79 -12.16
N PHE A 29 -2.27 -18.40 -12.65
CA PHE A 29 -2.52 -18.14 -14.07
C PHE A 29 -2.60 -16.66 -14.44
N HIS A 30 -2.79 -15.78 -13.45
CA HIS A 30 -2.84 -14.33 -13.63
C HIS A 30 -1.88 -13.61 -12.66
N PRO A 31 -0.59 -14.00 -12.60
CA PRO A 31 0.38 -13.33 -11.76
C PRO A 31 0.52 -11.86 -12.19
N ASN A 32 0.73 -10.98 -11.21
CA ASN A 32 0.93 -9.54 -11.43
C ASN A 32 -0.23 -8.84 -12.19
N ASN A 33 -1.45 -9.37 -12.07
CA ASN A 33 -2.63 -8.82 -12.74
C ASN A 33 -2.89 -7.34 -12.37
N LYS A 34 -3.18 -6.52 -13.39
CA LYS A 34 -3.66 -5.13 -13.23
C LYS A 34 -5.10 -4.90 -13.71
N ILE A 35 -5.78 -5.93 -14.23
CA ILE A 35 -7.15 -5.79 -14.72
C ILE A 35 -8.10 -5.62 -13.53
N ILE A 36 -8.85 -4.52 -13.53
CA ILE A 36 -9.84 -4.16 -12.53
C ILE A 36 -11.22 -4.20 -13.20
N PRO A 37 -11.97 -5.32 -13.10
CA PRO A 37 -13.21 -5.52 -13.86
C PRO A 37 -14.28 -4.46 -13.59
N HIS A 38 -14.30 -3.90 -12.38
CA HIS A 38 -15.27 -2.90 -11.94
C HIS A 38 -14.74 -1.47 -11.98
N SER A 39 -13.61 -1.21 -12.64
CA SER A 39 -12.97 0.13 -12.68
C SER A 39 -13.89 1.25 -13.15
N ARG A 40 -14.81 0.95 -14.08
CA ARG A 40 -15.81 1.90 -14.59
C ARG A 40 -16.83 2.35 -13.54
N CYS A 41 -16.97 1.61 -12.44
CA CYS A 41 -17.88 1.93 -11.35
C CYS A 41 -17.20 2.74 -10.23
N LEU A 42 -15.92 3.06 -10.36
CA LEU A 42 -15.17 3.78 -9.33
C LEU A 42 -15.30 5.28 -9.51
N THR A 43 -15.64 5.97 -8.43
CA THR A 43 -15.59 7.42 -8.38
C THR A 43 -14.14 7.88 -8.45
N SER A 44 -13.82 8.74 -9.43
CA SER A 44 -12.51 9.37 -9.51
C SER A 44 -12.32 10.32 -8.32
N PRO A 45 -11.19 10.24 -7.59
CA PRO A 45 -10.88 11.19 -6.52
C PRO A 45 -10.66 12.59 -7.10
N SER A 46 -11.00 13.63 -6.32
CA SER A 46 -10.66 14.99 -6.69
C SER A 46 -9.16 15.27 -6.51
N LEU A 47 -8.65 16.34 -7.13
CA LEU A 47 -7.28 16.82 -6.88
C LEU A 47 -7.06 17.17 -5.39
N TYR A 48 -8.10 17.70 -4.74
CA TYR A 48 -8.10 17.97 -3.31
C TYR A 48 -7.88 16.68 -2.51
N ASP A 49 -8.62 15.61 -2.80
CA ASP A 49 -8.48 14.32 -2.10
C ASP A 49 -7.08 13.74 -2.24
N ILE A 50 -6.51 13.82 -3.46
CA ILE A 50 -5.15 13.35 -3.74
C ILE A 50 -4.13 14.15 -2.93
N HIS A 51 -4.19 15.48 -2.99
CA HIS A 51 -3.25 16.34 -2.26
C HIS A 51 -3.38 16.15 -0.74
N HIS A 52 -4.60 16.18 -0.23
CA HIS A 52 -4.90 16.01 1.19
C HIS A 52 -4.40 14.66 1.71
N PHE A 53 -4.58 13.58 0.93
CA PHE A 53 -4.02 12.28 1.27
C PHE A 53 -2.50 12.32 1.38
N LYS A 54 -1.79 12.85 0.38
CA LYS A 54 -0.32 12.89 0.37
C LYS A 54 0.22 13.56 1.63
N GLN A 55 -0.33 14.73 1.99
CA GLN A 55 0.06 15.46 3.20
C GLN A 55 -0.28 14.70 4.48
N SER A 56 -1.53 14.22 4.60
CA SER A 56 -1.99 13.48 5.78
C SER A 56 -1.19 12.19 6.00
N PHE A 57 -0.87 11.46 4.92
CA PHE A 57 -0.05 10.26 4.98
C PHE A 57 1.33 10.55 5.57
N VAL A 58 2.04 11.55 5.05
CA VAL A 58 3.37 11.92 5.54
C VAL A 58 3.33 12.34 7.00
N MET A 59 2.33 13.14 7.40
CA MET A 59 2.16 13.54 8.80
C MET A 59 1.93 12.34 9.72
N GLN A 60 1.02 11.43 9.36
CA GLN A 60 0.70 10.25 10.15
C GLN A 60 1.84 9.22 10.20
N LEU A 61 2.63 9.12 9.13
CA LEU A 61 3.85 8.32 9.09
C LEU A 61 4.88 8.89 10.07
N LYS A 62 5.18 10.18 9.98
CA LYS A 62 6.14 10.85 10.87
C LYS A 62 5.71 10.81 12.34
N ALA A 63 4.41 10.81 12.62
CA ALA A 63 3.92 10.60 13.99
C ALA A 63 4.30 9.20 14.53
N ARG A 64 4.39 8.18 13.67
CA ARG A 64 4.76 6.80 14.02
C ARG A 64 6.27 6.52 14.04
N LEU A 65 7.08 7.42 13.47
CA LEU A 65 8.53 7.39 13.60
C LEU A 65 8.92 7.84 15.02
N GLN A 66 9.29 6.85 15.82
CA GLN A 66 9.72 7.01 17.20
C GLN A 66 11.25 6.87 17.28
N PHE A 67 11.84 7.53 18.26
CA PHE A 67 13.31 7.61 18.41
C PHE A 67 13.87 6.56 19.38
N HIS A 68 13.07 5.58 19.78
CA HIS A 68 13.54 4.52 20.65
C HIS A 68 14.55 3.66 19.89
N ARG A 69 15.76 3.53 20.46
CA ARG A 69 16.82 2.67 19.95
C ARG A 69 16.48 1.23 20.29
N SER A 70 15.75 0.58 19.40
CA SER A 70 15.61 -0.87 19.35
C SER A 70 15.87 -1.31 17.91
N GLU A 71 16.22 -2.58 17.71
CA GLU A 71 16.42 -3.19 16.39
C GLU A 71 15.34 -2.77 15.37
N PRO A 72 15.65 -2.79 14.06
CA PRO A 72 14.67 -2.46 13.03
C PRO A 72 13.35 -3.23 13.22
N ARG A 73 12.26 -2.50 13.45
CA ARG A 73 10.94 -3.09 13.67
C ARG A 73 10.06 -2.89 12.46
N ALA A 74 9.44 -3.99 12.03
CA ALA A 74 8.30 -3.93 11.13
C ALA A 74 7.18 -3.13 11.80
N LYS A 75 6.67 -2.14 11.09
CA LYS A 75 5.53 -1.30 11.48
C LYS A 75 4.49 -1.31 10.38
N THR A 76 3.26 -1.02 10.78
CA THR A 76 2.14 -0.81 9.86
C THR A 76 1.44 0.50 10.19
N LEU A 77 1.26 1.34 9.17
CA LEU A 77 0.36 2.47 9.19
C LEU A 77 -0.94 2.03 8.53
N LYS A 78 -2.06 2.13 9.25
CA LYS A 78 -3.40 1.82 8.73
C LYS A 78 -4.21 3.11 8.59
N MET A 79 -4.89 3.26 7.46
CA MET A 79 -5.87 4.32 7.20
C MET A 79 -7.21 3.68 6.79
N GLU A 80 -8.29 4.02 7.48
CA GLU A 80 -9.61 3.47 7.28
C GLU A 80 -10.70 4.45 7.79
N PRO A 81 -11.79 4.67 7.04
CA PRO A 81 -12.05 4.18 5.68
C PRO A 81 -11.07 4.78 4.65
N PHE A 82 -10.84 4.06 3.55
CA PHE A 82 -9.95 4.51 2.47
C PHE A 82 -10.53 4.20 1.08
N SER A 83 -10.52 5.20 0.20
CA SER A 83 -11.07 5.09 -1.16
C SER A 83 -10.26 4.14 -2.05
N GLU A 84 -10.96 3.21 -2.73
CA GLU A 84 -10.37 2.33 -3.74
C GLU A 84 -9.83 3.12 -4.94
N GLY A 85 -10.65 4.05 -5.45
CA GLY A 85 -10.28 4.90 -6.59
C GLY A 85 -9.05 5.74 -6.30
N LEU A 86 -8.93 6.27 -5.08
CA LEU A 86 -7.73 7.00 -4.66
C LEU A 86 -6.48 6.11 -4.67
N PHE A 87 -6.57 4.89 -4.16
CA PHE A 87 -5.45 3.95 -4.18
C PHE A 87 -5.00 3.65 -5.62
N ILE A 88 -5.95 3.41 -6.53
CA ILE A 88 -5.65 3.12 -7.93
C ILE A 88 -4.99 4.33 -8.59
N VAL A 89 -5.55 5.53 -8.45
CA VAL A 89 -4.98 6.75 -9.04
C VAL A 89 -3.54 7.01 -8.58
N LEU A 90 -3.22 6.69 -7.34
CA LEU A 90 -1.87 6.89 -6.79
C LEU A 90 -0.84 5.87 -7.31
N PHE A 91 -1.25 4.62 -7.52
CA PHE A 91 -0.30 3.50 -7.66
C PHE A 91 -0.43 2.70 -8.97
N TYR A 92 -1.46 2.89 -9.78
CA TYR A 92 -1.73 2.03 -10.96
C TYR A 92 -0.55 1.94 -11.94
N ASN A 93 0.12 3.07 -12.15
CA ASN A 93 1.25 3.18 -13.07
C ASN A 93 2.55 2.57 -12.52
N GLU A 94 2.58 2.20 -11.23
CA GLU A 94 3.76 1.61 -10.64
C GLU A 94 4.00 0.18 -11.17
N PRO A 95 5.26 -0.23 -11.41
CA PRO A 95 5.56 -1.54 -11.99
C PRO A 95 5.08 -2.72 -11.13
N THR A 96 5.09 -2.54 -9.81
CA THR A 96 4.73 -3.56 -8.81
C THR A 96 3.26 -3.52 -8.41
N PHE A 97 2.45 -2.67 -9.04
CA PHE A 97 1.01 -2.61 -8.79
C PHE A 97 0.31 -3.88 -9.25
N GLN A 98 -0.51 -4.46 -8.38
CA GLN A 98 -1.24 -5.70 -8.62
C GLN A 98 -2.61 -5.67 -7.97
N TYR A 99 -3.56 -6.40 -8.55
CA TYR A 99 -4.91 -6.57 -8.04
C TYR A 99 -5.35 -8.04 -8.13
N SER A 100 -5.90 -8.56 -7.02
CA SER A 100 -6.60 -9.84 -6.99
C SER A 100 -8.11 -9.62 -6.85
N PRO A 101 -8.90 -9.85 -7.92
CA PRO A 101 -10.37 -9.78 -7.87
C PRO A 101 -10.98 -10.71 -6.82
N ALA A 102 -10.51 -11.96 -6.73
CA ALA A 102 -11.02 -12.92 -5.76
C ALA A 102 -10.84 -12.42 -4.32
N LYS A 103 -9.71 -11.80 -4.02
CA LYS A 103 -9.42 -11.32 -2.66
C LYS A 103 -9.90 -9.89 -2.40
N ARG A 104 -10.22 -9.12 -3.44
CA ARG A 104 -10.47 -7.66 -3.36
C ARG A 104 -9.31 -6.94 -2.68
N ILE A 105 -8.09 -7.24 -3.14
CA ILE A 105 -6.84 -6.70 -2.60
C ILE A 105 -6.02 -6.08 -3.74
N TYR A 106 -5.55 -4.85 -3.51
CA TYR A 106 -4.47 -4.24 -4.28
C TYR A 106 -3.17 -4.25 -3.49
N THR A 107 -2.05 -4.42 -4.17
CA THR A 107 -0.72 -4.29 -3.57
C THR A 107 0.19 -3.49 -4.50
N CYS A 108 1.05 -2.65 -3.92
CA CYS A 108 2.11 -1.94 -4.63
C CYS A 108 3.36 -1.90 -3.74
N LYS A 109 4.52 -2.22 -4.31
CA LYS A 109 5.79 -2.35 -3.57
C LYS A 109 6.85 -1.39 -4.08
N PHE A 110 7.58 -0.77 -3.17
CA PHE A 110 8.71 0.09 -3.48
C PHE A 110 9.95 -0.44 -2.76
N LYS A 111 11.09 -0.50 -3.43
CA LYS A 111 12.30 -1.17 -2.93
C LYS A 111 13.52 -0.26 -3.03
N GLY A 112 14.33 -0.22 -1.97
CA GLY A 112 15.62 0.49 -1.97
C GLY A 112 15.55 2.00 -2.17
N GLY A 113 16.71 2.61 -2.44
CA GLY A 113 16.83 4.05 -2.66
C GLY A 113 15.94 4.57 -3.80
N GLN A 114 15.88 3.85 -4.93
CA GLN A 114 14.99 4.21 -6.04
C GLN A 114 13.52 4.26 -5.61
N GLY A 115 13.05 3.26 -4.87
CA GLY A 115 11.69 3.26 -4.32
C GLY A 115 11.44 4.42 -3.35
N TYR A 116 12.46 4.81 -2.57
CA TYR A 116 12.36 5.98 -1.69
C TYR A 116 12.21 7.29 -2.47
N GLU A 117 12.96 7.45 -3.56
CA GLU A 117 12.89 8.62 -4.45
C GLU A 117 11.54 8.70 -5.17
N GLN A 118 11.06 7.59 -5.71
CA GLN A 118 9.72 7.49 -6.34
C GLN A 118 8.62 7.92 -5.38
N LEU A 119 8.66 7.45 -4.13
CA LEU A 119 7.72 7.88 -3.10
C LEU A 119 7.90 9.35 -2.72
N GLY A 120 9.12 9.89 -2.78
CA GLY A 120 9.38 11.31 -2.58
C GLY A 120 8.72 12.18 -3.64
N ILE A 121 8.74 11.75 -4.91
CA ILE A 121 8.02 12.41 -6.01
C ILE A 121 6.51 12.25 -5.82
N LEU A 122 6.04 11.05 -5.51
CA LEU A 122 4.62 10.76 -5.30
C LEU A 122 4.04 11.64 -4.20
N PHE A 123 4.73 11.79 -3.07
CA PHE A 123 4.27 12.60 -1.93
C PHE A 123 4.63 14.09 -2.01
N ASP A 124 5.34 14.52 -3.06
CA ASP A 124 5.91 15.86 -3.16
C ASP A 124 6.72 16.24 -1.90
N ASN A 125 7.52 15.29 -1.41
CA ASN A 125 8.30 15.43 -0.18
C ASN A 125 9.53 14.51 -0.17
N LYS A 126 10.71 15.05 -0.44
CA LYS A 126 11.99 14.30 -0.42
C LYS A 126 12.31 13.67 0.95
N ASN A 127 11.75 14.21 2.02
CA ASN A 127 11.92 13.74 3.41
C ASN A 127 10.65 13.09 3.96
N TRP A 128 9.83 12.48 3.09
CA TRP A 128 8.54 11.87 3.46
C TRP A 128 8.70 10.83 4.58
N GLY A 129 9.76 10.02 4.50
CA GLY A 129 9.98 8.87 5.37
C GLY A 129 10.91 9.14 6.55
N SER A 130 11.27 10.40 6.86
CA SER A 130 12.21 10.71 7.93
C SER A 130 11.71 11.79 8.90
N LYS A 131 12.15 11.67 10.15
CA LYS A 131 11.87 12.60 11.25
C LYS A 131 13.14 12.84 12.04
N LYS A 132 13.60 14.10 12.08
CA LYS A 132 14.80 14.52 12.81
C LYS A 132 14.44 15.23 14.11
N ARG A 133 15.23 14.99 15.18
CA ARG A 133 15.23 15.83 16.39
C ARG A 133 16.19 17.01 16.23
N ARG A 134 16.02 18.01 17.08
CA ARG A 134 17.02 19.09 17.26
C ARG A 134 18.38 18.56 17.70
N THR A 135 18.42 17.41 18.38
CA THR A 135 19.64 16.75 18.85
C THR A 135 20.38 15.92 17.79
N GLY A 136 20.01 16.03 16.51
CA GLY A 136 20.64 15.30 15.40
C GLY A 136 20.14 13.86 15.17
N THR A 137 19.46 13.24 16.15
CA THR A 137 18.89 11.89 15.98
C THR A 137 17.78 11.88 14.93
N CYS A 138 17.86 10.95 13.98
CA CYS A 138 16.93 10.75 12.88
C CYS A 138 16.27 9.37 12.98
N ALA A 139 14.94 9.33 13.02
CA ALA A 139 14.16 8.11 12.81
C ALA A 139 13.63 8.11 11.37
N TYR A 140 13.77 6.99 10.66
CA TYR A 140 13.41 6.92 9.25
C TYR A 140 12.88 5.56 8.83
N VAL A 141 12.13 5.55 7.71
CA VAL A 141 11.72 4.35 7.00
C VAL A 141 12.95 3.69 6.37
N LEU A 142 13.31 2.51 6.85
CA LEU A 142 14.47 1.77 6.41
C LEU A 142 14.19 1.13 5.03
N MET A 143 14.77 1.72 3.98
CA MET A 143 14.67 1.23 2.60
C MET A 143 15.93 0.47 2.16
N GLN A 144 17.09 0.81 2.71
CA GLN A 144 18.37 0.20 2.38
C GLN A 144 19.37 0.43 3.51
N ASN A 145 20.25 -0.55 3.76
CA ASN A 145 21.46 -0.39 4.55
C ASN A 145 22.64 -1.08 3.84
N ALA A 146 23.81 -1.14 4.48
CA ALA A 146 25.00 -1.77 3.89
C ALA A 146 24.83 -3.28 3.66
N GLN A 147 23.92 -3.94 4.39
CA GLN A 147 23.74 -5.39 4.36
C GLN A 147 22.63 -5.81 3.41
N GLN A 148 21.55 -5.04 3.29
CA GLN A 148 20.37 -5.43 2.54
C GLN A 148 19.51 -4.27 2.05
N THR A 149 18.69 -4.57 1.06
CA THR A 149 17.64 -3.68 0.55
C THR A 149 16.29 -4.15 1.07
N TYR A 150 15.49 -3.22 1.57
CA TYR A 150 14.16 -3.46 2.10
C TYR A 150 13.10 -2.98 1.11
N ASP A 151 11.91 -3.56 1.22
CA ASP A 151 10.71 -3.07 0.57
C ASP A 151 9.75 -2.42 1.57
N VAL A 152 8.95 -1.50 1.05
CA VAL A 152 7.71 -1.06 1.68
C VAL A 152 6.54 -1.46 0.81
N THR A 153 5.44 -1.82 1.45
CA THR A 153 4.26 -2.32 0.74
C THR A 153 3.04 -1.47 1.09
N PHE A 154 2.42 -0.90 0.06
CA PHE A 154 1.07 -0.37 0.13
C PHE A 154 0.10 -1.49 -0.20
N CYS A 155 -0.90 -1.68 0.65
CA CYS A 155 -1.95 -2.69 0.46
C CYS A 155 -3.30 -2.03 0.69
N TRP A 156 -4.20 -2.16 -0.27
CA TRP A 156 -5.62 -1.84 -0.07
C TRP A 156 -6.42 -3.12 -0.03
N LYS A 157 -7.37 -3.20 0.89
CA LYS A 157 -8.28 -4.34 1.01
C LYS A 157 -9.69 -3.89 1.30
N GLU A 158 -10.66 -4.46 0.59
CA GLU A 158 -12.07 -4.30 0.93
C GLU A 158 -12.36 -4.96 2.29
N ARG A 159 -13.02 -4.22 3.17
CA ARG A 159 -13.53 -4.68 4.45
C ARG A 159 -15.04 -4.64 4.45
N VAL A 160 -15.62 -5.63 5.10
CA VAL A 160 -17.05 -5.73 5.33
C VAL A 160 -17.24 -5.79 6.82
N TYR A 161 -17.76 -4.71 7.38
CA TYR A 161 -18.19 -4.62 8.76
C TYR A 161 -19.67 -4.99 8.81
N LYS A 162 -20.03 -5.86 9.76
CA LYS A 162 -21.41 -6.29 9.99
C LYS A 162 -21.74 -6.03 11.44
N ASP A 163 -22.85 -5.37 11.66
CA ASP A 163 -23.57 -5.26 12.92
C ASP A 163 -24.99 -5.82 12.69
N SER A 164 -25.73 -6.02 13.77
CA SER A 164 -27.05 -6.65 13.84
C SER A 164 -28.00 -6.20 12.71
N ASP A 165 -28.05 -4.89 12.44
CA ASP A 165 -28.93 -4.29 11.43
C ASP A 165 -28.17 -3.57 10.30
N MET A 166 -26.84 -3.50 10.37
CA MET A 166 -26.04 -2.65 9.47
C MET A 166 -24.88 -3.41 8.85
N GLN A 167 -24.74 -3.27 7.52
CA GLN A 167 -23.56 -3.73 6.81
C GLN A 167 -22.86 -2.54 6.16
N LEU A 168 -21.60 -2.30 6.55
CA LEU A 168 -20.74 -1.29 5.94
C LEU A 168 -19.64 -1.97 5.14
N ARG A 169 -19.53 -1.62 3.86
CA ARG A 169 -18.37 -1.96 3.03
C ARG A 169 -17.47 -0.74 2.90
N CYS A 170 -16.21 -0.87 3.28
CA CYS A 170 -15.25 0.21 3.09
C CYS A 170 -13.85 -0.36 2.80
N GLY A 171 -13.00 0.46 2.18
CA GLY A 171 -11.61 0.11 1.95
C GLY A 171 -10.74 0.36 3.17
N SER A 172 -9.69 -0.45 3.31
CA SER A 172 -8.63 -0.27 4.31
C SER A 172 -7.29 -0.22 3.60
N MET A 173 -6.57 0.88 3.74
CA MET A 173 -5.20 0.99 3.27
C MET A 173 -4.22 0.69 4.42
N ARG A 174 -3.20 -0.09 4.11
CA ARG A 174 -2.05 -0.36 4.98
C ARG A 174 -0.77 -0.02 4.26
N PHE A 175 0.15 0.59 5.00
CA PHE A 175 1.52 0.79 4.61
C PHE A 175 2.42 0.02 5.57
N GLU A 176 3.12 -0.96 5.05
CA GLU A 176 4.02 -1.86 5.79
C GLU A 176 5.47 -1.46 5.52
N PHE A 177 6.24 -1.25 6.57
CA PHE A 177 7.58 -0.69 6.49
C PHE A 177 8.45 -1.08 7.69
N ASN A 178 9.77 -0.98 7.52
CA ASN A 178 10.72 -1.10 8.62
C ASN A 178 11.17 0.29 9.08
N VAL A 179 11.45 0.45 10.38
CA VAL A 179 11.96 1.70 10.95
C VAL A 179 13.35 1.48 11.50
N ASP A 180 14.25 2.43 11.27
CA ASP A 180 15.57 2.49 11.88
C ASP A 180 15.82 3.89 12.47
N VAL A 181 16.77 3.98 13.41
CA VAL A 181 17.12 5.21 14.12
C VAL A 181 18.64 5.37 14.12
N ARG A 182 19.13 6.51 13.63
CA ARG A 182 20.57 6.85 13.62
C ARG A 182 20.80 8.25 14.14
N ASP A 183 21.93 8.44 14.81
CA ASP A 183 22.46 9.78 15.07
C ASP A 183 23.16 10.27 13.81
N PHE A 184 22.70 11.38 13.24
CA PHE A 184 23.53 12.10 12.28
C PHE A 184 24.48 12.98 13.09
N VAL A 185 25.75 12.61 13.12
CA VAL A 185 26.81 13.54 13.48
C VAL A 185 26.99 14.42 12.26
N GLU A 186 26.61 15.71 12.35
CA GLU A 186 27.02 16.67 11.33
C GLU A 186 28.57 16.64 11.30
N GLY A 187 29.14 16.29 10.15
CA GLY A 187 30.58 16.38 9.96
C GLY A 187 30.96 17.84 10.15
N ASN A 188 31.89 18.09 11.09
CA ASN A 188 32.54 19.39 11.30
C ASN A 188 33.09 19.95 9.99
#